data_AF-A0A557XJ58-F1
#
_entry.id   AF-A0A557XJ58-F1
#
_cell.length_a   1.000
_cell.length_b   1.000
_cell.length_c   1.000
_cell.angle_alpha   90.00
_cell.angle_beta   90.00
_cell.angle_gamma   90.00
#
_symmetry.space_group_name_H-M   'P 1'
#
loop_
_entity.id
_entity.type
_entity.pdbx_description
1 polymer ?
#
loop_
_entity_poly.entity_id
_entity_poly.type
_entity_poly.pdbx_seq_one_letter_code
_entity_poly.pdbx_strand_id
1 'polypeptide(L)'
;MSSFLIAVPESLVAASADLSSIGSSIRAASVAAAPSTTSVLVAAQDEVSAAVSALFGAHGRQFQSLMGQVNLFHEQFAAAVSKGSGMYVAQEVLSAAATGAGWGGNPVTALVNAAQPFGVFSPVRDLTGRSLFVNGADATTPGGSGGVGG
;
A
#
# COMPACT_ATOMS: atom_id res chain seq x y z
N MET A 1 14.74 -0.45 -30.78
CA MET A 1 13.52 -1.24 -30.55
C MET A 1 12.79 -0.62 -29.37
N SER A 2 11.57 -0.13 -29.57
CA SER A 2 10.77 0.44 -28.49
C SER A 2 9.98 -0.69 -27.82
N SER A 3 10.14 -0.85 -26.51
CA SER A 3 9.27 -1.72 -25.71
C SER A 3 8.09 -0.88 -25.19
N PHE A 4 6.87 -1.40 -25.30
CA PHE A 4 5.67 -0.76 -24.77
C PHE A 4 5.27 -1.46 -23.47
N LEU A 5 5.05 -0.67 -22.42
CA LEU A 5 4.55 -1.13 -21.12
C LEU A 5 3.13 -0.60 -20.96
N ILE A 6 2.19 -1.50 -20.72
CA ILE A 6 0.79 -1.17 -20.42
C ILE A 6 0.56 -1.50 -18.94
N ALA A 7 0.12 -0.53 -18.16
CA ALA A 7 -0.31 -0.70 -16.78
C ALA A 7 -1.78 -0.29 -16.67
N VAL A 8 -2.53 -0.92 -15.76
CA VAL A 8 -3.90 -0.54 -15.41
C VAL A 8 -3.91 -0.20 -13.92
N PRO A 9 -3.68 1.06 -13.55
CA PRO A 9 -3.49 1.44 -12.15
C PRO A 9 -4.68 1.10 -11.25
N GLU A 10 -5.91 1.17 -11.76
CA GLU A 10 -7.14 0.83 -11.05
C GLU A 10 -7.15 -0.64 -10.62
N SER A 11 -6.70 -1.53 -11.50
CA SER A 11 -6.56 -2.97 -11.20
C SER A 11 -5.51 -3.21 -10.12
N LEU A 12 -4.44 -2.42 -10.10
CA LEU A 12 -3.40 -2.53 -9.06
C LEU A 12 -3.87 -2.02 -7.70
N VAL A 13 -4.74 -0.99 -7.66
CA VAL A 13 -5.39 -0.51 -6.44
C VAL A 13 -6.39 -1.54 -5.91
N ALA A 14 -7.20 -2.16 -6.78
CA ALA A 14 -8.07 -3.26 -6.39
C ALA A 14 -7.26 -4.44 -5.83
N ALA A 15 -6.18 -4.82 -6.53
CA ALA A 15 -5.30 -5.90 -6.09
C ALA A 15 -4.62 -5.59 -4.74
N SER A 16 -4.22 -4.35 -4.46
CA SER A 16 -3.63 -4.00 -3.16
C SER A 16 -4.64 -4.11 -2.01
N ALA A 17 -5.91 -3.78 -2.25
CA ALA A 17 -7.00 -3.97 -1.30
C ALA A 17 -7.27 -5.47 -1.05
N ASP A 18 -7.33 -6.27 -2.11
CA ASP A 18 -7.49 -7.73 -2.02
C ASP A 18 -6.34 -8.37 -1.24
N LEU A 19 -5.10 -7.96 -1.53
CA LEU A 19 -3.92 -8.40 -0.79
C LEU A 19 -4.04 -8.04 0.69
N SER A 20 -4.46 -6.83 1.04
CA SER A 20 -4.68 -6.44 2.45
C SER A 20 -5.70 -7.34 3.15
N SER A 21 -6.82 -7.63 2.49
CA SER A 21 -7.86 -8.54 2.99
C SER A 21 -7.35 -9.97 3.20
N ILE A 22 -6.58 -10.50 2.23
CA ILE A 22 -5.96 -11.83 2.33
C ILE A 22 -4.98 -11.88 3.51
N GLY A 23 -4.13 -10.86 3.67
CA GLY A 23 -3.18 -10.78 4.77
C GLY A 23 -3.87 -10.75 6.13
N SER A 24 -4.97 -10.01 6.25
CA SER A 24 -5.82 -9.99 7.45
C SER A 24 -6.40 -11.37 7.76
N SER A 25 -6.94 -12.05 6.74
CA SER A 25 -7.53 -13.39 6.87
C SER A 25 -6.50 -14.43 7.30
N ILE A 26 -5.29 -14.40 6.72
CA ILE A 26 -4.18 -15.27 7.09
C ILE A 26 -3.81 -15.03 8.56
N ARG A 27 -3.58 -13.77 8.94
CA ARG A 27 -3.22 -13.41 10.33
C ARG A 27 -4.28 -13.88 11.33
N ALA A 28 -5.56 -13.70 11.02
CA ALA A 28 -6.66 -14.16 11.87
C ALA A 28 -6.65 -15.68 12.02
N ALA A 29 -6.48 -16.43 10.94
CA ALA A 29 -6.39 -17.89 10.96
C ALA A 29 -5.17 -18.37 11.77
N SER A 30 -4.01 -17.73 11.58
CA SER A 30 -2.76 -18.02 12.30
C SER A 30 -2.93 -17.87 13.82
N VAL A 31 -3.56 -16.78 14.24
CA VAL A 31 -3.83 -16.48 15.65
C VAL A 31 -4.85 -17.46 16.23
N ALA A 32 -5.92 -17.75 15.49
CA ALA A 32 -6.96 -18.70 15.92
C ALA A 32 -6.40 -20.12 16.11
N ALA A 33 -5.46 -20.56 15.27
CA ALA A 33 -4.83 -21.87 15.36
C ALA A 33 -3.70 -21.96 16.41
N ALA A 34 -3.21 -20.84 16.94
CA ALA A 34 -2.06 -20.82 17.84
C ALA A 34 -2.26 -21.65 19.13
N PRO A 35 -3.40 -21.57 19.84
CA PRO A 35 -3.58 -22.32 21.08
C PRO A 35 -3.54 -23.83 20.87
N SER A 36 -4.26 -24.35 19.87
CA SER A 36 -4.36 -25.79 19.59
C SER A 36 -3.08 -26.40 19.04
N THR A 37 -2.21 -25.60 18.42
CA THR A 37 -0.96 -26.09 17.80
C THR A 37 0.27 -25.93 18.68
N THR A 38 0.24 -25.03 19.67
CA THR A 38 1.38 -24.78 20.57
C THR A 38 1.24 -25.45 21.93
N SER A 39 0.02 -25.74 22.36
CA SER A 39 -0.32 -26.35 23.65
C SER A 39 -0.83 -27.78 23.48
N VAL A 40 -0.05 -28.62 22.81
CA VAL A 40 -0.41 -30.02 22.55
C VAL A 40 -0.32 -30.82 23.86
N LEU A 41 -1.42 -31.46 24.24
CA LEU A 41 -1.51 -32.28 25.44
C LEU A 41 -0.79 -33.63 25.24
N VAL A 42 -0.21 -34.13 26.32
CA VAL A 42 0.42 -35.44 26.36
C VAL A 42 -0.64 -36.55 26.31
N ALA A 43 -0.52 -37.47 25.36
CA ALA A 43 -1.50 -38.53 25.14
C ALA A 43 -1.51 -39.63 26.22
N ALA A 44 -0.34 -39.97 26.77
CA ALA A 44 -0.16 -40.96 27.84
C ALA A 44 1.08 -40.64 28.70
N GLN A 45 1.24 -41.27 29.87
CA GLN A 45 2.32 -40.94 30.82
C GLN A 45 3.71 -41.49 30.42
N ASP A 46 3.86 -42.01 29.22
CA ASP A 46 5.14 -42.49 28.72
C ASP A 46 5.98 -41.36 28.12
N GLU A 47 7.29 -41.59 28.07
CA GLU A 47 8.27 -40.63 27.57
C GLU A 47 8.09 -40.33 26.07
N VAL A 48 7.57 -41.28 25.28
CA VAL A 48 7.36 -41.08 23.84
C VAL A 48 6.20 -40.11 23.62
N SER A 49 5.08 -40.27 24.32
CA SER A 49 3.95 -39.35 24.31
C SER A 49 4.36 -37.93 24.72
N ALA A 50 5.19 -37.82 25.76
CA ALA A 50 5.73 -36.53 26.20
C ALA A 50 6.63 -35.89 25.12
N ALA A 51 7.54 -36.66 24.53
CA ALA A 51 8.45 -36.20 23.49
C ALA A 51 7.70 -35.76 22.22
N VAL A 52 6.70 -36.52 21.78
CA VAL A 52 5.86 -36.20 20.61
C VAL A 52 5.08 -34.90 20.82
N SER A 53 4.48 -34.72 22.00
CA SER A 53 3.73 -33.49 22.33
C SER A 53 4.66 -32.27 22.38
N ALA A 54 5.86 -32.44 22.95
CA ALA A 54 6.88 -31.39 22.97
C ALA A 54 7.35 -31.02 21.56
N LEU A 55 7.55 -32.00 20.68
CA LEU A 55 7.93 -31.80 19.28
C LEU A 55 6.87 -30.97 18.53
N PHE A 56 5.60 -31.37 18.60
CA PHE A 56 4.52 -30.64 17.92
C PHE A 56 4.32 -29.23 18.50
N GLY A 57 4.36 -29.07 19.82
CA GLY A 57 4.27 -27.75 20.43
C GLY A 57 5.44 -26.83 20.02
N ALA A 58 6.66 -27.38 19.91
CA ALA A 58 7.82 -26.64 19.42
C ALA A 58 7.67 -26.25 17.95
N HIS A 59 7.20 -27.17 17.11
CA HIS A 59 6.92 -26.90 15.70
C HIS A 59 5.84 -25.81 15.54
N GLY A 60 4.76 -25.87 16.34
CA GLY A 60 3.74 -24.83 16.38
C GLY A 60 4.32 -23.45 16.72
N ARG A 61 5.20 -23.36 17.71
CA ARG A 61 5.87 -22.08 18.07
C ARG A 61 6.78 -21.55 16.96
N GLN A 62 7.52 -22.44 16.28
CA GLN A 62 8.34 -22.06 15.13
C GLN A 62 7.48 -21.54 13.97
N PHE A 63 6.36 -22.20 13.70
CA PHE A 63 5.39 -21.78 12.69
C PHE A 63 4.80 -20.40 13.01
N GLN A 64 4.45 -20.12 14.26
CA GLN A 64 3.97 -18.79 14.68
C GLN A 64 5.04 -17.70 14.50
N SER A 65 6.30 -18.00 14.81
CA SER A 65 7.42 -17.07 14.57
C SER A 65 7.59 -16.76 13.08
N LEU A 66 7.54 -17.79 12.23
CA LEU A 66 7.61 -17.64 10.78
C LEU A 66 6.43 -16.81 10.23
N MET A 67 5.20 -17.07 10.70
CA MET A 67 4.04 -16.29 10.27
C MET A 67 4.14 -14.81 10.67
N GLY A 68 4.84 -14.49 11.77
CA GLY A 68 5.19 -13.10 12.09
C GLY A 68 5.99 -12.43 10.97
N GLN A 69 6.99 -13.11 10.42
CA GLN A 69 7.81 -12.60 9.31
C GLN A 69 7.02 -12.51 8.00
N VAL A 70 6.19 -13.52 7.72
CA VAL A 70 5.32 -13.55 6.52
C VAL A 70 4.33 -12.38 6.55
N ASN A 71 3.73 -12.08 7.70
CA ASN A 71 2.79 -10.97 7.83
C ASN A 71 3.46 -9.62 7.54
N LEU A 72 4.68 -9.40 8.04
CA LEU A 72 5.45 -8.19 7.76
C LEU A 72 5.80 -8.07 6.27
N PHE A 73 6.23 -9.16 5.65
CA PHE A 73 6.48 -9.21 4.21
C PHE A 73 5.21 -8.87 3.42
N HIS A 74 4.08 -9.47 3.79
CA HIS A 74 2.82 -9.30 3.07
C HIS A 74 2.32 -7.85 3.15
N GLU A 75 2.44 -7.21 4.31
CA GLU A 75 2.13 -5.78 4.49
C GLU A 75 3.02 -4.89 3.60
N GLN A 76 4.33 -5.16 3.59
CA GLN A 76 5.27 -4.42 2.74
C GLN A 76 4.98 -4.64 1.25
N PHE A 77 4.63 -5.86 0.86
CA PHE A 77 4.27 -6.20 -0.51
C PHE A 77 3.01 -5.44 -0.96
N ALA A 78 1.94 -5.46 -0.17
CA ALA A 78 0.71 -4.72 -0.47
C ALA A 78 0.98 -3.21 -0.58
N ALA A 79 1.78 -2.65 0.34
CA ALA A 79 2.19 -1.24 0.28
C ALA A 79 3.01 -0.92 -0.98
N ALA A 80 3.93 -1.81 -1.37
CA ALA A 80 4.74 -1.64 -2.58
C ALA A 80 3.87 -1.66 -3.86
N VAL A 81 2.88 -2.56 -3.94
CA VAL A 81 1.92 -2.61 -5.06
C VAL A 81 1.11 -1.31 -5.12
N SER A 82 0.60 -0.83 -3.98
CA SER A 82 -0.14 0.43 -3.92
C SER A 82 0.71 1.65 -4.27
N LYS A 83 2.00 1.65 -3.91
CA LYS A 83 2.93 2.71 -4.30
C LYS A 83 3.23 2.65 -5.81
N GLY A 84 3.42 1.44 -6.35
CA GLY A 84 3.66 1.21 -7.76
C GLY A 84 2.50 1.72 -8.63
N SER A 85 1.25 1.48 -8.24
CA SER A 85 0.09 2.01 -8.96
C SER A 85 0.08 3.54 -9.02
N GLY A 86 0.36 4.21 -7.90
CA GLY A 86 0.46 5.67 -7.84
C GLY A 86 1.55 6.24 -8.75
N MET A 87 2.68 5.52 -8.90
CA MET A 87 3.75 5.91 -9.84
C MET A 87 3.31 5.80 -11.30
N TYR A 88 2.52 4.79 -11.67
CA TYR A 88 1.98 4.66 -13.02
C TYR A 88 0.96 5.75 -13.34
N VAL A 89 0.04 6.06 -12.41
CA VAL A 89 -0.88 7.20 -12.55
C VAL A 89 -0.12 8.51 -12.74
N ALA A 90 0.91 8.74 -11.91
CA ALA A 90 1.74 9.94 -12.02
C ALA A 90 2.42 10.05 -13.40
N GLN A 91 2.90 8.94 -13.94
CA GLN A 91 3.55 8.89 -15.25
C GLN A 91 2.57 9.14 -16.40
N GLU A 92 1.34 8.60 -16.33
CA GLU A 92 0.29 8.87 -17.31
C GLU A 92 -0.04 10.37 -17.36
N VAL A 93 -0.17 11.00 -16.19
CA VAL A 93 -0.43 12.44 -16.11
C VAL A 93 0.73 13.26 -16.67
N LEU A 94 1.98 12.93 -16.35
CA LEU A 94 3.16 13.57 -16.93
C LEU A 94 3.24 13.42 -18.46
N SER A 95 2.85 12.26 -18.99
CA SER A 95 2.85 11.99 -20.43
C SER A 95 1.75 12.77 -21.17
N ALA A 96 0.55 12.86 -20.59
CA ALA A 96 -0.56 13.65 -21.11
C ALA A 96 -0.27 15.17 -21.08
N ALA A 97 0.41 15.61 -20.02
CA ALA A 97 0.94 16.96 -19.86
C ALA A 97 1.96 17.34 -20.95
N ALA A 98 2.95 16.48 -21.19
CA ALA A 98 4.02 16.73 -22.15
C ALA A 98 3.53 16.79 -23.61
N THR A 99 2.40 16.16 -23.92
CA THR A 99 1.82 16.13 -25.26
C THR A 99 0.80 17.25 -25.52
N GLY A 100 0.54 18.12 -24.53
CA GLY A 100 -0.45 19.20 -24.65
C GLY A 100 -1.90 18.72 -24.73
N ALA A 101 -2.16 17.42 -24.51
CA ALA A 101 -3.48 16.82 -24.50
C ALA A 101 -4.19 16.94 -23.13
N GLY A 102 -3.48 17.41 -22.10
CA GLY A 102 -4.05 17.74 -20.80
C GLY A 102 -4.81 19.07 -20.83
N TRP A 103 -6.12 19.00 -20.61
CA TRP A 103 -7.07 20.09 -20.31
C TRP A 103 -6.43 21.42 -19.86
N GLY A 104 -6.08 22.31 -20.81
CA GLY A 104 -5.94 23.77 -20.65
C GLY A 104 -5.21 24.35 -19.42
N GLY A 105 -4.49 23.55 -18.65
CA GLY A 105 -4.09 23.83 -17.28
C GLY A 105 -2.70 23.27 -16.99
N ASN A 106 -2.02 23.89 -16.02
CA ASN A 106 -0.62 23.61 -15.71
C ASN A 106 -0.41 22.10 -15.46
N PRO A 107 0.47 21.44 -16.24
CA PRO A 107 0.73 20.00 -16.13
C PRO A 107 1.16 19.55 -14.73
N VAL A 108 1.78 20.45 -13.98
CA VAL A 108 2.20 20.21 -12.61
C VAL A 108 1.01 20.13 -11.66
N THR A 109 -0.06 20.90 -11.88
CA THR A 109 -1.27 20.87 -11.06
C THR A 109 -2.04 19.55 -11.24
N ALA A 110 -2.12 19.04 -12.47
CA ALA A 110 -2.73 17.74 -12.75
C ALA A 110 -1.97 16.60 -12.05
N LEU A 111 -0.63 16.62 -12.11
CA LEU A 111 0.22 15.64 -11.44
C LEU A 111 0.03 15.67 -9.93
N VAL A 112 0.07 16.87 -9.34
CA VAL A 112 -0.11 17.06 -7.91
C VAL A 112 -1.46 16.48 -7.48
N ASN A 113 -2.55 16.77 -8.17
CA ASN A 113 -3.89 16.23 -7.85
C ASN A 113 -3.97 14.70 -7.95
N ALA A 114 -3.41 14.12 -9.01
CA ALA A 114 -3.40 12.68 -9.21
C ALA A 114 -2.49 11.95 -8.21
N ALA A 115 -1.46 12.62 -7.69
CA ALA A 115 -0.55 12.09 -6.69
C ALA A 115 -1.01 12.29 -5.24
N GLN A 116 -1.98 13.16 -4.97
CA GLN A 116 -2.47 13.45 -3.61
C GLN A 116 -2.90 12.20 -2.82
N PRO A 117 -3.61 11.21 -3.40
CA PRO A 117 -4.01 10.01 -2.66
C PRO A 117 -2.83 9.13 -2.25
N PHE A 118 -1.67 9.28 -2.90
CA PHE A 118 -0.53 8.38 -2.76
C PHE A 118 0.57 8.94 -1.86
N GLY A 119 0.47 10.18 -1.38
CA GLY A 119 1.43 10.80 -0.44
C GLY A 119 2.85 11.01 -0.99
N VAL A 120 3.14 10.61 -2.24
CA VAL A 120 4.49 10.60 -2.83
C VAL A 120 5.04 12.00 -3.07
N PHE A 121 4.18 12.97 -3.42
CA PHE A 121 4.55 14.36 -3.71
C PHE A 121 3.90 15.37 -2.77
N SER A 122 3.29 14.89 -1.67
CA SER A 122 2.55 15.73 -0.72
C SER A 122 3.22 16.04 0.62
N PRO A 123 4.51 15.71 0.92
CA PRO A 123 5.02 15.92 2.28
C PRO A 123 4.92 17.39 2.72
N VAL A 124 5.07 18.35 1.80
CA VAL A 124 4.89 19.78 2.12
C VAL A 124 3.41 20.17 2.25
N ARG A 125 2.49 19.57 1.48
CA ARG A 125 1.05 19.80 1.68
C ARG A 125 0.57 19.23 3.01
N ASP A 126 1.07 18.06 3.39
CA ASP A 126 0.70 17.40 4.64
C ASP A 126 1.31 18.13 5.86
N LEU A 127 2.48 18.75 5.70
CA LEU A 127 3.11 19.56 6.77
C LEU A 127 2.55 20.99 6.87
N THR A 128 2.20 21.61 5.74
CA THR A 128 1.88 23.06 5.66
C THR A 128 0.45 23.37 5.27
N GLY A 129 -0.35 22.33 4.95
CA GLY A 129 -1.68 22.47 4.37
C GLY A 129 -1.68 23.00 2.93
N ARG A 130 -0.51 23.19 2.30
CA ARG A 130 -0.36 23.89 1.01
C ARG A 130 0.48 23.11 0.01
N SER A 131 -0.03 22.96 -1.22
CA SER A 131 0.72 22.34 -2.32
C SER A 131 1.78 23.30 -2.86
N LEU A 132 2.99 22.80 -3.09
CA LEU A 132 4.16 23.57 -3.56
C LEU A 132 4.17 23.96 -5.05
N PHE A 133 3.24 23.43 -5.85
CA PHE A 133 3.27 23.62 -7.30
C PHE A 133 1.88 23.90 -7.88
N VAL A 134 1.02 24.52 -7.08
CA VAL A 134 -0.37 24.80 -7.47
C VAL A 134 -0.59 26.30 -7.41
N ASN A 135 -1.12 26.84 -8.52
CA ASN A 135 -1.56 28.21 -8.56
C ASN A 135 -2.68 28.42 -7.53
N GLY A 136 -2.71 29.59 -6.90
CA GLY A 136 -3.83 29.96 -6.05
C GLY A 136 -5.11 30.07 -6.87
N ALA A 137 -6.27 29.94 -6.21
CA ALA A 137 -7.57 30.03 -6.87
C ALA A 137 -7.68 31.32 -7.70
N ASP A 138 -8.17 31.23 -8.93
CA ASP A 138 -8.35 32.41 -9.78
C ASP A 138 -9.37 33.39 -9.16
N ALA A 139 -9.19 34.68 -9.45
CA ALA A 139 -10.12 35.71 -8.99
C ALA A 139 -11.49 35.52 -9.65
N THR A 140 -12.56 35.68 -8.87
CA THR A 140 -13.94 35.56 -9.35
C THR A 140 -14.43 36.80 -10.11
N THR A 141 -13.63 37.87 -10.14
CA THR A 141 -13.93 39.13 -10.85
C THR A 141 -12.74 39.58 -11.70
N PRO A 142 -12.97 40.13 -12.92
CA PRO A 142 -11.91 40.70 -13.74
C PRO A 142 -11.09 41.76 -12.98
N GLY A 143 -9.76 41.60 -12.95
CA GLY A 143 -8.85 42.50 -12.23
C GLY A 143 -8.74 42.27 -10.72
N GLY A 144 -9.43 41.28 -10.16
CA GLY A 144 -9.30 40.90 -8.75
C GLY A 144 -7.99 40.17 -8.46
N SER A 145 -7.53 40.23 -7.20
CA SER A 145 -6.40 39.42 -6.74
C SER A 145 -6.83 37.96 -6.61
N GLY A 146 -6.11 37.05 -7.28
CA GLY A 146 -6.24 35.61 -7.06
C GLY A 146 -5.81 35.20 -5.65
N GLY A 147 -6.17 33.97 -5.26
CA GLY A 147 -5.72 33.35 -4.02
C GLY A 147 -4.19 33.16 -4.00
N VAL A 148 -3.64 32.93 -2.80
CA VAL A 148 -2.21 32.65 -2.65
C VAL A 148 -1.84 31.30 -3.27
N GLY A 149 -0.94 31.31 -4.24
CA GLY A 149 -0.33 30.12 -4.82
C GLY A 149 0.82 29.58 -3.97
N GLY A 150 1.27 28.36 -4.30
CA GLY A 150 2.41 27.69 -3.67
C GLY A 150 3.53 27.42 -4.65
#